data_AF-A0A1F0A3C9-F1
#
_entry.id   AF-A0A1F0A3C9-F1
#
_cell.length_a   1.000
_cell.length_b   1.000
_cell.length_c   1.000
_cell.angle_alpha   90.00
_cell.angle_beta   90.00
_cell.angle_gamma   90.00
#
_symmetry.space_group_name_H-M   'P 1'
#
loop_
_entity.id
_entity.type
_entity.pdbx_description
1 polymer ?
#
loop_
_entity_poly.entity_id
_entity_poly.type
_entity_poly.pdbx_seq_one_letter_code
_entity_poly.pdbx_strand_id
1 'polypeptide(L)'
;MGLIYSLHSEILKLLYKRATHIVLFLILVFQTFLANIGASQIVSVGIHATPEATPELVEAIPPIEFLGFDVTLVGIFFMIILGSIYGAEEYKGSAIRTSLLSNPSRITLLVSKTLIWLVFSFVISFLSIFLTINMTHYVLGQDGLLLFSLNGTVWFYMFLDSIAWTLLGFLAYILALTFKKALVPLLFLLPQVYNLGTFLADHISIAKFLPVSLSYGLIATSPQMLEQNSLQNILLLLCWNLSFLALAIYRLLQSDIGGGE
;
A
#
# COMPACT_ATOMS: atom_id res chain seq x y z
N MET A 1 -25.31 -2.87 -18.79
CA MET A 1 -26.09 -1.95 -17.93
C MET A 1 -25.75 -2.14 -16.45
N GLY A 2 -26.05 -3.29 -15.82
CA GLY A 2 -25.85 -3.48 -14.35
C GLY A 2 -24.43 -3.27 -13.82
N LEU A 3 -23.39 -3.73 -14.53
CA LEU A 3 -22.00 -3.54 -14.13
C LEU A 3 -21.59 -2.06 -14.11
N ILE A 4 -22.05 -1.26 -15.08
CA ILE A 4 -21.70 0.16 -15.20
C ILE A 4 -22.31 0.96 -14.04
N TYR A 5 -23.58 0.71 -13.71
CA TYR A 5 -24.23 1.33 -12.57
C TYR A 5 -23.58 0.93 -11.24
N SER A 6 -23.21 -0.34 -11.10
CA SER A 6 -22.48 -0.85 -9.94
C SER A 6 -21.12 -0.17 -9.80
N LEU A 7 -20.36 -0.02 -10.89
CA LEU A 7 -19.11 0.72 -10.88
C LEU A 7 -19.31 2.19 -10.47
N HIS A 8 -20.30 2.86 -11.06
CA HIS A 8 -20.58 4.25 -10.72
C HIS A 8 -20.94 4.43 -9.23
N SER A 9 -21.77 3.56 -8.68
CA SER A 9 -22.15 3.58 -7.26
C SER A 9 -20.93 3.41 -6.35
N GLU A 10 -20.07 2.43 -6.64
CA GLU A 10 -18.87 2.16 -5.85
C GLU A 10 -17.83 3.30 -5.95
N ILE A 11 -17.70 3.96 -7.11
CA ILE A 11 -16.88 5.17 -7.25
C ILE A 11 -17.39 6.27 -6.31
N LEU A 12 -18.70 6.53 -6.32
CA LEU A 12 -19.29 7.55 -5.45
C LEU A 12 -19.11 7.21 -3.97
N LYS A 13 -19.35 5.96 -3.56
CA LYS A 13 -19.12 5.52 -2.18
C LYS A 13 -17.68 5.79 -1.75
N LEU A 14 -16.71 5.43 -2.59
CA LEU A 14 -15.29 5.62 -2.31
C LEU A 14 -14.94 7.11 -2.19
N LEU A 15 -15.38 7.93 -3.14
CA LEU A 15 -15.05 9.36 -3.18
C LEU A 15 -15.69 10.15 -2.05
N TYR A 16 -16.96 9.91 -1.69
CA TYR A 16 -17.67 10.72 -0.70
C TYR A 16 -17.43 10.31 0.76
N LYS A 17 -16.58 9.31 0.99
CA LYS A 17 -16.28 8.81 2.33
C LYS A 17 -15.32 9.69 3.09
N ARG A 18 -15.67 10.01 4.34
CA ARG A 18 -14.74 10.69 5.28
C ARG A 18 -13.43 9.94 5.45
N ALA A 19 -13.48 8.61 5.60
CA ALA A 19 -12.27 7.80 5.75
C ALA A 19 -11.32 7.93 4.54
N THR A 20 -11.87 7.92 3.31
CA THR A 20 -11.08 8.11 2.09
C THR A 20 -10.41 9.48 2.08
N HIS A 21 -11.14 10.56 2.39
CA HIS A 21 -10.57 11.90 2.43
C HIS A 21 -9.46 12.05 3.48
N ILE A 22 -9.65 11.48 4.67
CA ILE A 22 -8.63 11.50 5.73
C ILE A 22 -7.38 10.75 5.27
N VAL A 23 -7.53 9.56 4.69
CA VAL A 23 -6.40 8.78 4.19
C VAL A 23 -5.71 9.47 3.02
N LEU A 24 -6.47 10.06 2.08
CA LEU A 24 -5.90 10.85 0.98
C LEU A 24 -5.08 12.03 1.49
N PHE A 25 -5.58 12.75 2.50
CA PHE A 25 -4.81 13.81 3.15
C PHE A 25 -3.52 13.27 3.78
N LEU A 26 -3.59 12.13 4.49
CA LEU A 26 -2.42 11.53 5.13
C LEU A 26 -1.37 11.06 4.11
N ILE A 27 -1.80 10.45 3.02
CA ILE A 27 -0.92 9.88 2.00
C ILE A 27 -0.37 10.97 1.05
N LEU A 28 -1.15 11.99 0.70
CA LEU A 28 -0.73 12.99 -0.29
C LEU A 28 -0.05 14.20 0.37
N VAL A 29 -0.50 14.62 1.55
CA VAL A 29 0.00 15.83 2.23
C VAL A 29 0.95 15.46 3.36
N PHE A 30 0.50 14.64 4.30
CA PHE A 30 1.30 14.35 5.50
C PHE A 30 2.57 13.53 5.16
N GLN A 31 2.48 12.52 4.31
CA GLN A 31 3.66 11.77 3.85
C GLN A 31 4.67 12.67 3.11
N THR A 32 4.20 13.53 2.20
CA THR A 32 5.06 14.50 1.49
C THR A 32 5.72 15.48 2.47
N PHE A 33 5.01 15.88 3.53
CA PHE A 33 5.58 16.68 4.61
C PHE A 33 6.66 15.92 5.40
N LEU A 34 6.48 14.62 5.67
CA LEU A 34 7.54 13.79 6.28
C LEU A 34 8.77 13.67 5.38
N ALA A 35 8.58 13.57 4.06
CA ALA A 35 9.68 13.56 3.10
C ALA A 35 10.50 14.85 3.14
N ASN A 36 9.84 16.01 3.30
CA ASN A 36 10.53 17.27 3.50
C ASN A 36 11.41 17.27 4.76
N ILE A 37 10.88 16.75 5.89
CA ILE A 37 11.63 16.65 7.13
C ILE A 37 12.83 15.70 6.96
N GLY A 38 12.60 14.50 6.42
CA GLY A 38 13.66 13.50 6.20
C GLY A 38 14.76 14.02 5.28
N ALA A 39 14.39 14.67 4.18
CA ALA A 39 15.34 15.29 3.26
C ALA A 39 16.13 16.44 3.91
N SER A 40 15.48 17.26 4.74
CA SER A 40 16.17 18.35 5.47
C SER A 40 17.21 17.81 6.44
N GLN A 41 16.95 16.65 7.07
CA GLN A 41 17.93 15.97 7.92
C GLN A 41 19.12 15.47 7.11
N ILE A 42 18.87 14.84 5.95
CA ILE A 42 19.95 14.40 5.04
C ILE A 42 20.83 15.58 4.61
N VAL A 43 20.23 16.71 4.25
CA VAL A 43 20.98 17.93 3.88
C VAL A 43 21.84 18.45 5.05
N SER A 44 21.35 18.36 6.28
CA SER A 44 22.10 18.84 7.46
C SER A 44 23.35 18.01 7.77
N VAL A 45 23.34 16.72 7.44
CA VAL A 45 24.45 15.78 7.67
C VAL A 45 25.37 15.72 6.44
N GLY A 46 24.83 15.97 5.25
CA GLY A 46 25.53 15.87 3.97
C GLY A 46 25.36 14.50 3.32
N ILE A 47 25.11 14.47 2.01
CA ILE A 47 24.67 13.26 1.28
C ILE A 47 25.77 12.18 1.16
N HIS A 48 27.03 12.58 1.32
CA HIS A 48 28.18 11.68 1.32
C HIS A 48 28.67 11.33 2.73
N ALA A 49 27.88 11.61 3.76
CA ALA A 49 28.25 11.29 5.12
C ALA A 49 28.31 9.77 5.32
N THR A 50 29.42 9.31 5.88
CA THR A 50 29.65 7.92 6.25
C THR A 50 29.71 7.81 7.78
N PRO A 51 29.36 6.65 8.37
CA PRO A 51 29.49 6.42 9.81
C PRO A 51 30.92 6.68 10.35
N GLU A 52 31.93 6.55 9.49
CA GLU A 52 33.33 6.85 9.81
C GLU A 52 33.60 8.36 9.96
N ALA A 53 32.90 9.20 9.20
CA ALA A 53 33.05 10.66 9.24
C ALA A 53 32.05 11.34 10.20
N THR A 54 30.89 10.73 10.43
CA THR A 54 29.82 11.22 11.30
C THR A 54 29.34 10.10 12.24
N PRO A 55 29.79 10.08 13.51
CA PRO A 55 29.48 8.99 14.46
C PRO A 55 27.99 8.83 14.80
N GLU A 56 27.17 9.82 14.48
CA GLU A 56 25.72 9.81 14.71
C GLU A 56 24.95 8.94 13.69
N LEU A 57 25.58 8.55 12.58
CA LEU A 57 24.98 7.67 11.57
C LEU A 57 25.18 6.20 11.94
N VAL A 58 24.07 5.45 12.03
CA VAL A 58 24.09 3.99 12.21
C VAL A 58 24.45 3.28 10.90
N GLU A 59 23.98 3.79 9.77
CA GLU A 59 24.24 3.28 8.43
C GLU A 59 24.59 4.43 7.48
N ALA A 60 25.31 4.11 6.39
CA ALA A 60 25.62 5.10 5.36
C ALA A 60 24.34 5.52 4.62
N ILE A 61 24.28 6.79 4.23
CA ILE A 61 23.17 7.31 3.43
C ILE A 61 23.11 6.54 2.10
N PRO A 62 21.94 6.03 1.70
CA PRO A 62 21.83 5.23 0.49
C PRO A 62 22.07 6.09 -0.77
N PRO A 63 22.36 5.46 -1.92
CA PRO A 63 22.58 6.18 -3.15
C PRO A 63 21.38 7.08 -3.49
N ILE A 64 21.64 8.18 -4.19
CA ILE A 64 20.66 9.23 -4.47
C ILE A 64 19.34 8.70 -5.08
N GLU A 65 19.40 7.62 -5.86
CA GLU A 65 18.25 7.01 -6.54
C GLU A 65 17.25 6.32 -5.59
N PHE A 66 17.66 6.06 -4.34
CA PHE A 66 16.86 5.38 -3.30
C PHE A 66 16.28 6.36 -2.28
N LEU A 67 16.67 7.65 -2.33
CA LEU A 67 16.24 8.63 -1.34
C LEU A 67 14.74 8.96 -1.47
N GLY A 68 14.02 8.90 -0.35
CA GLY A 68 12.58 9.19 -0.26
C GLY A 68 11.69 7.95 -0.31
N PHE A 69 12.20 6.78 -0.71
CA PHE A 69 11.46 5.50 -0.68
C PHE A 69 11.32 4.93 0.74
N ASP A 70 12.14 5.36 1.68
CA ASP A 70 11.99 5.05 3.10
C ASP A 70 10.69 5.64 3.68
N VAL A 71 10.35 6.87 3.27
CA VAL A 71 9.14 7.57 3.70
C VAL A 71 7.87 6.97 3.07
N THR A 72 7.97 6.30 1.92
CA THR A 72 6.81 5.67 1.26
C THR A 72 6.24 4.51 2.09
N LEU A 73 7.03 3.89 2.99
CA LEU A 73 6.54 2.88 3.92
C LEU A 73 5.37 3.38 4.80
N VAL A 74 5.37 4.68 5.16
CA VAL A 74 4.28 5.29 5.93
C VAL A 74 2.96 5.26 5.15
N GLY A 75 3.01 5.42 3.83
CA GLY A 75 1.81 5.36 3.00
C GLY A 75 1.21 3.96 2.90
N ILE A 76 2.05 2.92 2.95
CA ILE A 76 1.58 1.52 3.03
C ILE A 76 0.70 1.30 4.26
N PHE A 77 1.07 1.86 5.43
CA PHE A 77 0.23 1.80 6.63
C PHE A 77 -1.17 2.35 6.37
N PHE A 78 -1.26 3.55 5.79
CA PHE A 78 -2.53 4.18 5.52
C PHE A 78 -3.35 3.46 4.44
N MET A 79 -2.69 2.88 3.43
CA MET A 79 -3.35 2.06 2.42
C MET A 79 -3.92 0.77 2.97
N ILE A 80 -3.19 0.09 3.87
CA ILE A 80 -3.70 -1.10 4.58
C ILE A 80 -4.93 -0.72 5.41
N ILE A 81 -4.89 0.42 6.12
CA ILE A 81 -6.03 0.91 6.89
C ILE A 81 -7.25 1.16 6.01
N LEU A 82 -7.07 1.87 4.89
CA LEU A 82 -8.16 2.16 3.97
C LEU A 82 -8.74 0.89 3.34
N GLY A 83 -7.89 -0.04 2.90
CA GLY A 83 -8.31 -1.32 2.35
C GLY A 83 -9.12 -2.13 3.36
N SER A 84 -8.65 -2.18 4.61
CA SER A 84 -9.32 -2.85 5.72
C SER A 84 -10.72 -2.27 5.99
N ILE A 85 -10.84 -0.94 6.00
CA ILE A 85 -12.13 -0.25 6.21
C ILE A 85 -13.08 -0.54 5.04
N TYR A 86 -12.59 -0.42 3.80
CA TYR A 86 -13.40 -0.57 2.60
C TYR A 86 -13.90 -2.02 2.41
N GLY A 87 -13.08 -3.01 2.76
CA GLY A 87 -13.44 -4.42 2.68
C GLY A 87 -14.48 -4.86 3.72
N ALA A 88 -14.43 -4.29 4.93
CA ALA A 88 -15.35 -4.66 6.01
C ALA A 88 -16.66 -3.88 6.00
N GLU A 89 -16.74 -2.76 5.29
CA GLU A 89 -17.84 -1.82 5.40
C GLU A 89 -19.21 -2.41 5.07
N GLU A 90 -19.32 -3.23 4.02
CA GLU A 90 -20.63 -3.77 3.60
C GLU A 90 -21.30 -4.56 4.73
N TYR A 91 -20.50 -5.13 5.63
CA TYR A 91 -20.99 -5.90 6.76
C TYR A 91 -21.32 -5.05 7.99
N LYS A 92 -21.10 -3.74 7.95
CA LYS A 92 -21.52 -2.81 9.01
C LYS A 92 -22.93 -2.30 8.74
N GLY A 93 -23.76 -2.24 9.78
CA GLY A 93 -25.04 -1.51 9.75
C GLY A 93 -26.02 -1.97 8.66
N SER A 94 -26.02 -3.26 8.30
CA SER A 94 -26.84 -3.83 7.22
C SER A 94 -26.62 -3.21 5.83
N ALA A 95 -25.49 -2.52 5.58
CA ALA A 95 -25.20 -1.87 4.31
C ALA A 95 -25.24 -2.86 3.12
N ILE A 96 -24.78 -4.10 3.31
CA ILE A 96 -24.82 -5.15 2.28
C ILE A 96 -26.23 -5.42 1.76
N ARG A 97 -27.26 -5.30 2.61
CA ARG A 97 -28.66 -5.47 2.17
C ARG A 97 -29.06 -4.34 1.23
N THR A 98 -28.70 -3.10 1.56
CA THR A 98 -28.98 -1.95 0.70
C THR A 98 -28.23 -2.03 -0.63
N SER A 99 -26.96 -2.45 -0.62
CA SER A 99 -26.17 -2.68 -1.83
C SER A 99 -26.81 -3.76 -2.72
N LEU A 100 -27.28 -4.86 -2.13
CA LEU A 100 -27.92 -5.95 -2.89
C LEU A 100 -29.33 -5.67 -3.38
N LEU A 101 -30.06 -4.74 -2.74
CA LEU A 101 -31.33 -4.23 -3.27
C LEU A 101 -31.11 -3.42 -4.55
N SER A 102 -30.00 -2.66 -4.62
CA SER A 102 -29.63 -1.89 -5.81
C SER A 102 -28.95 -2.73 -6.90
N ASN A 103 -28.22 -3.78 -6.49
CA ASN A 103 -27.51 -4.69 -7.39
C ASN A 103 -27.70 -6.14 -6.95
N PRO A 104 -28.64 -6.89 -7.56
CA PRO A 104 -29.05 -8.20 -7.07
C PRO A 104 -27.96 -9.27 -7.20
N SER A 105 -26.99 -9.10 -8.10
CA SER A 105 -25.92 -10.07 -8.30
C SER A 105 -24.74 -9.81 -7.37
N ARG A 106 -24.58 -10.68 -6.35
CA ARG A 106 -23.47 -10.67 -5.39
C ARG A 106 -22.09 -10.61 -6.07
N ILE A 107 -21.93 -11.35 -7.17
CA ILE A 107 -20.67 -11.42 -7.94
C ILE A 107 -20.40 -10.08 -8.62
N THR A 108 -21.40 -9.44 -9.23
CA THR A 108 -21.22 -8.15 -9.92
C THR A 108 -20.82 -7.06 -8.93
N LEU A 109 -21.46 -7.02 -7.75
CA LEU A 109 -21.08 -6.09 -6.68
C LEU A 109 -19.61 -6.30 -6.27
N LEU A 110 -19.21 -7.54 -6.01
CA LEU A 110 -17.84 -7.87 -5.62
C LEU A 110 -16.81 -7.48 -6.70
N VAL A 111 -17.09 -7.80 -7.97
CA VAL A 111 -16.20 -7.48 -9.09
C VAL A 111 -16.08 -5.97 -9.26
N SER A 112 -17.18 -5.23 -9.25
CA SER A 112 -17.15 -3.76 -9.34
C SER A 112 -16.33 -3.15 -8.21
N LYS A 113 -16.58 -3.57 -6.98
CA LYS A 113 -15.90 -3.04 -5.80
C LYS A 113 -14.40 -3.30 -5.81
N THR A 114 -14.03 -4.53 -6.19
CA THR A 114 -12.64 -4.96 -6.30
C THR A 114 -11.89 -4.22 -7.41
N LEU A 115 -12.52 -4.06 -8.59
CA LEU A 115 -11.91 -3.34 -9.72
C LEU A 115 -11.67 -1.86 -9.38
N ILE A 116 -12.64 -1.20 -8.75
CA ILE A 116 -12.50 0.20 -8.34
C ILE A 116 -11.42 0.36 -7.28
N TRP A 117 -11.37 -0.55 -6.30
CA TRP A 117 -10.32 -0.56 -5.30
C TRP A 117 -8.93 -0.67 -5.94
N LEU A 118 -8.73 -1.62 -6.86
CA LEU A 118 -7.44 -1.82 -7.54
C LEU A 118 -7.01 -0.58 -8.34
N VAL A 119 -7.91 -0.02 -9.15
CA VAL A 119 -7.59 1.17 -9.96
C VAL A 119 -7.30 2.37 -9.06
N PHE A 120 -8.13 2.61 -8.04
CA PHE A 120 -7.95 3.73 -7.13
C PHE A 120 -6.64 3.62 -6.33
N SER A 121 -6.38 2.45 -5.74
CA SER A 121 -5.17 2.23 -4.93
C SER A 121 -3.89 2.37 -5.76
N PHE A 122 -3.88 1.89 -7.00
CA PHE A 122 -2.75 2.07 -7.91
C PHE A 122 -2.52 3.53 -8.28
N VAL A 123 -3.56 4.28 -8.66
CA VAL A 123 -3.44 5.69 -9.05
C VAL A 123 -2.97 6.55 -7.86
N ILE A 124 -3.53 6.34 -6.68
CA ILE A 124 -3.19 7.13 -5.48
C ILE A 124 -1.81 6.77 -4.94
N SER A 125 -1.42 5.49 -4.94
CA SER A 125 -0.06 5.10 -4.54
C SER A 125 0.98 5.73 -5.45
N PHE A 126 0.81 5.61 -6.77
CA PHE A 126 1.72 6.20 -7.74
C PHE A 126 1.82 7.72 -7.59
N LEU A 127 0.69 8.41 -7.45
CA LEU A 127 0.67 9.86 -7.25
C LEU A 127 1.38 10.26 -5.94
N SER A 128 1.14 9.53 -4.85
CA SER A 128 1.76 9.81 -3.55
C SER A 128 3.27 9.60 -3.57
N ILE A 129 3.73 8.47 -4.10
CA ILE A 129 5.15 8.13 -4.24
C ILE A 129 5.84 9.19 -5.11
N PHE A 130 5.21 9.56 -6.23
CA PHE A 130 5.72 10.62 -7.10
C PHE A 130 5.89 11.96 -6.37
N LEU A 131 4.88 12.41 -5.61
CA LEU A 131 4.98 13.65 -4.84
C LEU A 131 6.07 13.57 -3.76
N THR A 132 6.17 12.43 -3.08
CA THR A 132 7.14 12.19 -2.01
C THR A 132 8.57 12.29 -2.53
N ILE A 133 8.89 11.59 -3.62
CA ILE A 133 10.23 11.57 -4.22
C ILE A 133 10.60 12.94 -4.80
N ASN A 134 9.67 13.62 -5.48
CA ASN A 134 9.93 14.97 -5.98
C ASN A 134 10.16 15.95 -4.84
N MET A 135 9.44 15.84 -3.72
CA MET A 135 9.67 16.68 -2.55
C MET A 135 11.04 16.42 -1.93
N THR A 136 11.45 15.16 -1.80
CA THR A 136 12.78 14.80 -1.33
C THR A 136 13.85 15.47 -2.20
N HIS A 137 13.82 15.27 -3.52
CA HIS A 137 14.82 15.87 -4.40
C HIS A 137 14.74 17.40 -4.50
N TYR A 138 13.56 17.98 -4.33
CA TYR A 138 13.40 19.44 -4.24
C TYR A 138 14.17 20.01 -3.05
N VAL A 139 14.11 19.35 -1.90
CA VAL A 139 14.82 19.77 -0.67
C VAL A 139 16.32 19.55 -0.79
N LEU A 140 16.76 18.47 -1.45
CA LEU A 140 18.19 18.25 -1.74
C LEU A 140 18.79 19.33 -2.66
N GLY A 141 17.97 20.05 -3.43
CA GLY A 141 18.43 21.17 -4.26
C GLY A 141 19.43 20.73 -5.33
N GLN A 142 20.65 21.26 -5.29
CA GLN A 142 21.69 20.99 -6.29
C GLN A 142 22.21 19.55 -6.26
N ASP A 143 22.12 18.91 -5.09
CA ASP A 143 22.54 17.53 -4.93
C ASP A 143 21.40 16.54 -5.21
N GLY A 144 20.20 17.04 -5.57
CA GLY A 144 19.04 16.23 -5.92
C GLY A 144 18.99 15.88 -7.41
N LEU A 145 18.19 14.88 -7.76
CA LEU A 145 17.86 14.61 -9.16
C LEU A 145 16.94 15.71 -9.72
N LEU A 146 17.03 15.96 -11.02
CA LEU A 146 16.17 16.95 -11.69
C LEU A 146 14.69 16.60 -11.50
N LEU A 147 13.93 17.56 -10.95
CA LEU A 147 12.47 17.44 -10.81
C LEU A 147 11.84 17.11 -12.18
N PHE A 148 10.88 16.19 -12.17
CA PHE A 148 10.16 15.72 -13.37
C PHE A 148 11.02 14.99 -14.45
N SER A 149 12.35 15.00 -14.36
CA SER A 149 13.27 14.28 -15.25
C SER A 149 14.09 13.23 -14.49
N LEU A 150 13.40 12.45 -13.66
CA LEU A 150 14.00 11.36 -12.90
C LEU A 150 14.59 10.29 -13.83
N ASN A 151 15.66 9.62 -13.37
CA ASN A 151 16.30 8.53 -14.08
C ASN A 151 15.27 7.41 -14.39
N GLY A 152 15.44 6.69 -15.50
CA GLY A 152 14.58 5.56 -15.87
C GLY A 152 14.51 4.50 -14.77
N THR A 153 15.59 4.32 -14.01
CA THR A 153 15.66 3.46 -12.83
C THR A 153 14.69 3.91 -11.72
N VAL A 154 14.65 5.20 -11.40
CA VAL A 154 13.76 5.75 -10.36
C VAL A 154 12.29 5.60 -10.77
N TRP A 155 11.97 5.82 -12.05
CA TRP A 155 10.62 5.55 -12.57
C TRP A 155 10.22 4.08 -12.42
N PHE A 156 11.15 3.16 -12.68
CA PHE A 156 10.91 1.74 -12.49
C PHE A 156 10.68 1.39 -11.02
N TYR A 157 11.45 1.97 -10.09
CA TYR A 157 11.28 1.76 -8.65
C TYR A 157 9.96 2.34 -8.14
N MET A 158 9.56 3.53 -8.59
CA MET A 158 8.24 4.10 -8.27
C MET A 158 7.09 3.18 -8.73
N PHE A 159 7.25 2.58 -9.91
CA PHE A 159 6.27 1.65 -10.44
C PHE A 159 6.19 0.36 -9.60
N LEU A 160 7.33 -0.21 -9.20
CA LEU A 160 7.38 -1.39 -8.32
C LEU A 160 6.78 -1.11 -6.93
N ASP A 161 7.10 0.03 -6.33
CA ASP A 161 6.57 0.44 -5.03
C ASP A 161 5.04 0.64 -5.10
N SER A 162 4.54 1.25 -6.19
CA SER A 162 3.10 1.38 -6.44
C SER A 162 2.40 0.03 -6.55
N ILE A 163 3.04 -0.97 -7.18
CA ILE A 163 2.54 -2.35 -7.21
C ILE A 163 2.51 -2.94 -5.80
N ALA A 164 3.55 -2.75 -5.00
CA ALA A 164 3.63 -3.25 -3.63
C ALA A 164 2.49 -2.70 -2.77
N TRP A 165 2.27 -1.38 -2.79
CA TRP A 165 1.17 -0.71 -2.10
C TRP A 165 -0.19 -1.25 -2.53
N THR A 166 -0.38 -1.41 -3.83
CA THR A 166 -1.64 -1.90 -4.41
C THR A 166 -1.91 -3.33 -3.96
N LEU A 167 -0.91 -4.22 -4.02
CA LEU A 167 -1.06 -5.63 -3.64
C LEU A 167 -1.27 -5.81 -2.13
N LEU A 168 -0.60 -5.01 -1.28
CA LEU A 168 -0.80 -5.05 0.17
C LEU A 168 -2.15 -4.44 0.58
N GLY A 169 -2.53 -3.31 -0.01
CA GLY A 169 -3.84 -2.70 0.20
C GLY A 169 -4.96 -3.61 -0.27
N PHE A 170 -4.77 -4.30 -1.39
CA PHE A 170 -5.71 -5.30 -1.90
C PHE A 170 -5.82 -6.52 -0.96
N LEU A 171 -4.69 -7.03 -0.45
CA LEU A 171 -4.72 -8.12 0.52
C LEU A 171 -5.46 -7.73 1.79
N ALA A 172 -5.24 -6.51 2.30
CA ALA A 172 -5.95 -5.97 3.45
C ALA A 172 -7.47 -5.90 3.20
N TYR A 173 -7.85 -5.41 2.02
CA TYR A 173 -9.25 -5.38 1.57
C TYR A 173 -9.89 -6.77 1.53
N ILE A 174 -9.22 -7.76 0.91
CA ILE A 174 -9.75 -9.12 0.80
C ILE A 174 -9.86 -9.80 2.17
N LEU A 175 -8.87 -9.62 3.05
CA LEU A 175 -8.91 -10.14 4.41
C LEU A 175 -10.09 -9.54 5.19
N ALA A 176 -10.26 -8.22 5.16
CA ALA A 176 -11.41 -7.56 5.79
C ALA A 176 -12.75 -8.08 5.25
N LEU A 177 -12.84 -8.30 3.94
CA LEU A 177 -14.02 -8.85 3.27
C LEU A 177 -14.30 -10.30 3.71
N THR A 178 -13.25 -11.14 3.77
CA THR A 178 -13.34 -12.57 4.14
C THR A 178 -13.80 -12.75 5.58
N PHE A 179 -13.26 -11.96 6.49
CA PHE A 179 -13.55 -12.02 7.92
C PHE A 179 -14.68 -11.09 8.36
N LYS A 180 -15.22 -10.28 7.44
CA LYS A 180 -16.28 -9.28 7.70
C LYS A 180 -15.89 -8.25 8.77
N LYS A 181 -14.60 -8.10 9.06
CA LYS A 181 -14.05 -7.26 10.14
C LYS A 181 -12.77 -6.57 9.69
N ALA A 182 -12.71 -5.25 9.86
CA ALA A 182 -11.54 -4.45 9.51
C ALA A 182 -10.34 -4.76 10.42
N LEU A 183 -10.58 -5.23 11.65
CA LEU A 183 -9.51 -5.47 12.64
C LEU A 183 -8.53 -6.58 12.22
N VAL A 184 -9.00 -7.59 11.48
CA VAL A 184 -8.19 -8.77 11.12
C VAL A 184 -6.97 -8.41 10.26
N PRO A 185 -7.13 -7.74 9.10
CA PRO A 185 -5.97 -7.31 8.33
C PRO A 185 -5.07 -6.32 9.07
N LEU A 186 -5.62 -5.47 9.95
CA LEU A 186 -4.81 -4.54 10.73
C LEU A 186 -3.87 -5.26 11.70
N LEU A 187 -4.38 -6.23 12.45
CA LEU A 187 -3.57 -7.04 13.38
C LEU A 187 -2.58 -7.95 12.66
N PHE A 188 -2.91 -8.38 11.44
CA PHE A 188 -2.04 -9.25 10.68
C PHE A 188 -0.92 -8.48 9.98
N LEU A 189 -1.23 -7.38 9.28
CA LEU A 189 -0.29 -6.69 8.39
C LEU A 189 0.48 -5.57 9.08
N LEU A 190 -0.17 -4.73 9.92
CA LEU A 190 0.50 -3.54 10.46
C LEU A 190 1.73 -3.87 11.33
N PRO A 191 1.71 -4.89 12.21
CA PRO A 191 2.93 -5.26 12.93
C PRO A 191 4.07 -5.62 11.97
N GLN A 192 3.77 -6.29 10.85
CA GLN A 192 4.78 -6.68 9.88
C GLN A 192 5.42 -5.46 9.19
N VAL A 193 4.63 -4.42 8.89
CA VAL A 193 5.15 -3.15 8.33
C VAL A 193 6.01 -2.42 9.37
N TYR A 194 5.70 -2.56 10.66
CA TYR A 194 6.50 -2.04 11.76
C TYR A 194 7.61 -3.03 12.18
N ASN A 195 8.43 -3.46 11.22
CA ASN A 195 9.62 -4.30 11.40
C ASN A 195 9.41 -5.75 11.86
N LEU A 196 8.20 -6.20 12.23
CA LEU A 196 8.00 -7.61 12.56
C LEU A 196 8.20 -8.51 11.32
N GLY A 197 7.93 -8.00 10.12
CA GLY A 197 8.09 -8.76 8.87
C GLY A 197 9.55 -9.05 8.56
N THR A 198 10.41 -8.03 8.63
CA THR A 198 11.86 -8.16 8.45
C THR A 198 12.48 -8.98 9.57
N PHE A 199 12.13 -8.69 10.83
CA PHE A 199 12.60 -9.45 11.99
C PHE A 199 12.31 -10.94 11.87
N LEU A 200 11.07 -11.32 11.51
CA LEU A 200 10.73 -12.73 11.33
C LEU A 200 11.46 -13.34 10.13
N ALA A 201 11.60 -12.61 9.02
CA ALA A 201 12.30 -13.09 7.83
C ALA A 201 13.78 -13.40 8.08
N ASP A 202 14.42 -12.65 8.98
CA ASP A 202 15.82 -12.87 9.38
C ASP A 202 15.99 -14.08 10.30
N HIS A 203 15.00 -14.37 11.14
CA HIS A 203 15.07 -15.44 12.14
C HIS A 203 14.40 -16.74 11.68
N ILE A 204 13.45 -16.69 10.74
CA ILE A 204 12.64 -17.81 10.29
C ILE A 204 12.60 -17.83 8.76
N SER A 205 13.12 -18.90 8.16
CA SER A 205 13.21 -19.05 6.70
C SER A 205 11.86 -18.91 5.98
N ILE A 206 10.78 -19.43 6.58
CA ILE A 206 9.44 -19.37 5.99
C ILE A 206 8.81 -17.98 6.07
N ALA A 207 9.24 -17.15 7.02
CA ALA A 207 8.71 -15.81 7.19
C ALA A 207 9.18 -14.84 6.09
N LYS A 208 10.19 -15.21 5.30
CA LYS A 208 10.57 -14.51 4.05
C LYS A 208 9.41 -14.45 3.04
N PHE A 209 8.46 -15.40 3.13
CA PHE A 209 7.28 -15.46 2.26
C PHE A 209 6.06 -14.73 2.84
N LEU A 210 6.21 -14.01 3.96
CA LEU A 210 5.14 -13.16 4.49
C LEU A 210 4.83 -12.02 3.52
N PRO A 211 3.57 -11.55 3.43
CA PRO A 211 3.18 -10.53 2.47
C PRO A 211 4.01 -9.24 2.58
N VAL A 212 4.22 -8.73 3.79
CA VAL A 212 4.99 -7.48 3.95
C VAL A 212 6.48 -7.73 3.71
N SER A 213 7.03 -8.87 4.14
CA SER A 213 8.42 -9.24 3.86
C SER A 213 8.72 -9.32 2.36
N LEU A 214 7.80 -9.89 1.58
CA LEU A 214 7.88 -9.92 0.11
C LEU A 214 7.77 -8.52 -0.51
N SER A 215 7.00 -7.62 0.10
CA SER A 215 6.83 -6.25 -0.40
C SER A 215 8.12 -5.44 -0.30
N TYR A 216 8.96 -5.66 0.71
CA TYR A 216 10.24 -4.95 0.82
C TYR A 216 11.17 -5.22 -0.37
N GLY A 217 11.05 -6.39 -1.01
CA GLY A 217 11.78 -6.69 -2.25
C GLY A 217 11.24 -5.98 -3.51
N LEU A 218 10.29 -5.06 -3.34
CA LEU A 218 9.74 -4.18 -4.38
C LEU A 218 9.92 -2.70 -4.05
N ILE A 219 10.33 -2.37 -2.81
CA ILE A 219 10.48 -1.01 -2.33
C ILE A 219 11.96 -0.69 -2.30
N ALA A 220 12.35 0.34 -3.05
CA ALA A 220 13.75 0.72 -3.22
C ALA A 220 14.26 1.56 -2.04
N THR A 221 14.21 1.04 -0.82
CA THR A 221 14.84 1.68 0.36
C THR A 221 16.36 1.51 0.37
N SER A 222 16.86 0.39 -0.14
CA SER A 222 18.29 0.15 -0.34
C SER A 222 18.55 -0.80 -1.51
N PRO A 223 19.77 -0.79 -2.10
CA PRO A 223 20.13 -1.72 -3.16
C PRO A 223 19.95 -3.19 -2.77
N GLN A 224 20.32 -3.53 -1.53
CA GLN A 224 20.26 -4.90 -0.99
C GLN A 224 18.83 -5.42 -0.86
N MET A 225 17.87 -4.55 -0.52
CA MET A 225 16.45 -4.96 -0.47
C MET A 225 15.92 -5.29 -1.86
N LEU A 226 16.41 -4.62 -2.91
CA LEU A 226 15.99 -4.84 -4.29
C LEU A 226 16.70 -6.01 -5.00
N GLU A 227 17.79 -6.55 -4.44
CA GLU A 227 18.56 -7.66 -5.03
C GLU A 227 17.75 -8.96 -5.18
N GLN A 228 16.62 -9.09 -4.47
CA GLN A 228 15.70 -10.20 -4.67
C GLN A 228 14.91 -10.03 -5.98
N ASN A 229 14.75 -11.14 -6.70
CA ASN A 229 14.05 -11.22 -7.97
C ASN A 229 12.63 -10.61 -7.87
N SER A 230 12.48 -9.32 -8.25
CA SER A 230 11.27 -8.53 -8.00
C SER A 230 10.01 -9.19 -8.60
N LEU A 231 10.18 -9.89 -9.73
CA LEU A 231 9.10 -10.64 -10.36
C LEU A 231 8.61 -11.79 -9.47
N GLN A 232 9.53 -12.53 -8.82
CA GLN A 232 9.17 -13.61 -7.90
C GLN A 232 8.36 -13.08 -6.71
N ASN A 233 8.76 -11.92 -6.16
CA ASN A 233 8.03 -11.29 -5.05
C ASN A 233 6.61 -10.87 -5.45
N ILE A 234 6.45 -10.30 -6.65
CA ILE A 234 5.12 -9.98 -7.21
C ILE A 234 4.27 -11.26 -7.35
N LEU A 235 4.82 -12.33 -7.91
CA LEU A 235 4.08 -13.58 -8.11
C LEU A 235 3.63 -14.20 -6.78
N LEU A 236 4.49 -14.19 -5.76
CA LEU A 236 4.16 -14.70 -4.43
C LEU A 236 3.10 -13.84 -3.72
N LEU A 237 3.19 -12.52 -3.85
CA LEU A 237 2.15 -11.60 -3.37
C LEU A 237 0.81 -11.80 -4.10
N LEU A 238 0.84 -12.04 -5.40
CA LEU A 238 -0.36 -12.41 -6.16
C LEU A 238 -0.95 -13.73 -5.67
N CYS A 239 -0.13 -14.72 -5.34
CA CYS A 239 -0.59 -15.98 -4.77
C CYS A 239 -1.34 -15.76 -3.44
N TRP A 240 -0.82 -14.92 -2.55
CA TRP A 240 -1.53 -14.51 -1.33
C TRP A 240 -2.88 -13.86 -1.63
N ASN A 241 -2.90 -12.88 -2.53
CA ASN A 241 -4.11 -12.17 -2.93
C ASN A 241 -5.16 -13.11 -3.53
N LEU A 242 -4.76 -13.97 -4.48
CA LEU A 242 -5.67 -14.92 -5.15
C LEU A 242 -6.21 -15.97 -4.18
N SER A 243 -5.38 -16.48 -3.27
CA SER A 243 -5.80 -17.48 -2.27
C SER A 243 -6.90 -16.93 -1.36
N PHE A 244 -6.72 -15.72 -0.82
CA PHE A 244 -7.74 -15.08 0.00
C PHE A 244 -8.94 -14.60 -0.81
N LEU A 245 -8.76 -14.22 -2.08
CA LEU A 245 -9.87 -13.82 -2.94
C LEU A 245 -10.80 -15.01 -3.21
N ALA A 246 -10.23 -16.19 -3.49
CA ALA A 246 -10.99 -17.42 -3.65
C ALA A 246 -11.78 -17.76 -2.37
N LEU A 247 -11.17 -17.61 -1.19
CA LEU A 247 -11.84 -17.79 0.09
C LEU A 247 -12.96 -16.77 0.31
N ALA A 248 -12.75 -15.50 -0.06
CA ALA A 248 -13.75 -14.44 0.04
C ALA A 248 -14.96 -14.72 -0.86
N ILE A 249 -14.73 -15.14 -2.12
CA ILE A 249 -15.77 -15.52 -3.07
C ILE A 249 -16.56 -16.72 -2.53
N TYR A 250 -15.87 -17.76 -2.06
CA TYR A 250 -16.50 -18.94 -1.47
C TYR A 250 -17.41 -18.57 -0.30
N ARG A 251 -16.93 -17.74 0.63
CA ARG A 251 -17.73 -17.26 1.77
C ARG A 251 -18.92 -16.40 1.35
N LEU A 252 -18.77 -15.54 0.34
CA LEU A 252 -19.86 -14.69 -0.14
C LEU A 252 -21.00 -15.50 -0.79
N LEU A 253 -20.64 -16.60 -1.46
CA LEU A 253 -21.60 -17.51 -2.11
C LEU A 253 -22.30 -18.43 -1.10
N GLN A 254 -21.59 -18.93 -0.10
CA GLN A 254 -22.11 -19.90 0.87
C GLN A 254 -22.79 -19.26 2.08
N SER A 255 -22.40 -18.04 2.48
CA SER A 255 -23.01 -17.42 3.66
C SER A 255 -24.36 -16.78 3.34
N ASP A 256 -25.37 -17.15 4.13
CA ASP A 256 -26.60 -16.37 4.22
C ASP A 256 -26.25 -14.96 4.69
N ILE A 257 -26.84 -13.97 4.03
CA ILE A 257 -26.64 -12.56 4.33
C ILE A 257 -27.57 -12.18 5.50
N GLY A 258 -27.41 -12.92 6.59
CA GLY A 258 -27.91 -12.54 7.91
C GLY A 258 -27.09 -11.35 8.39
N GLY A 259 -27.58 -10.14 8.14
CA GLY A 259 -27.15 -8.97 8.88
C GLY A 259 -27.56 -9.16 10.34
N GLY A 260 -26.59 -9.40 11.20
CA GLY A 260 -26.78 -9.64 12.62
C GLY A 260 -25.43 -9.69 13.34
N GLU A 261 -24.85 -8.50 13.54
CA GLU A 261 -24.40 -7.94 14.83
C GLU A 261 -23.90 -6.51 14.58
#